data_AF-A0A227IPY6-F1
#
_entry.id   AF-A0A227IPY6-F1
#
_cell.length_a   1.000
_cell.length_b   1.000
_cell.length_c   1.000
_cell.angle_alpha   90.00
_cell.angle_beta   90.00
_cell.angle_gamma   90.00
#
_symmetry.space_group_name_H-M   'P 1'
#
loop_
_entity.id
_entity.type
_entity.pdbx_description
1 polymer ?
#
loop_
_entity_poly.entity_id
_entity_poly.type
_entity_poly.pdbx_seq_one_letter_code
_entity_poly.pdbx_strand_id
1 'polypeptide(L)'
;HPGEDAGLYEAVKAVGEELCPALGLTIPVGKDSMSMKTKWEENGESKEVTSPLSLVITAFGRVEDVRKTVTPQLRTSDTLE
;
A
#
# COMPACT_ATOMS: atom_id res chain seq x y z
N HIS A 1 -8.95 13.37 10.77
CA HIS A 1 -9.61 14.49 10.07
C HIS A 1 -11.06 14.15 9.79
N PRO A 2 -11.97 15.13 9.65
CA PRO A 2 -13.33 14.85 9.24
C PRO A 2 -13.31 14.05 7.92
N GLY A 3 -13.93 12.86 7.91
CA GLY A 3 -14.05 12.02 6.71
C GLY A 3 -13.00 10.90 6.55
N GLU A 4 -11.96 10.82 7.37
CA GLU A 4 -10.98 9.72 7.26
C GLU A 4 -11.56 8.35 7.58
N ASP A 5 -12.51 8.28 8.52
CA ASP A 5 -13.15 7.01 8.89
C ASP A 5 -14.02 6.46 7.74
N ALA A 6 -14.73 7.34 7.03
CA ALA A 6 -15.50 6.97 5.85
C ALA A 6 -14.57 6.55 4.69
N GLY A 7 -13.48 7.29 4.48
CA GLY A 7 -12.46 6.94 3.49
C GLY A 7 -11.79 5.59 3.77
N LEU A 8 -11.53 5.27 5.04
CA LEU A 8 -10.97 3.99 5.45
C LEU A 8 -11.94 2.84 5.13
N TYR A 9 -13.23 2.99 5.46
CA TYR A 9 -14.22 1.97 5.18
C TYR A 9 -14.35 1.70 3.67
N GLU A 10 -14.47 2.76 2.86
CA GLU A 10 -14.55 2.63 1.41
C GLU A 10 -13.30 1.96 0.82
N ALA A 11 -12.11 2.30 1.32
CA ALA A 11 -10.87 1.65 0.88
C ALA A 11 -10.82 0.16 1.26
N VAL A 12 -11.23 -0.19 2.49
CA VAL A 12 -11.30 -1.59 2.95
C VAL A 12 -12.31 -2.38 2.11
N LYS A 13 -13.46 -1.79 1.80
CA LYS A 13 -14.48 -2.42 0.97
C LYS A 13 -14.00 -2.64 -0.47
N ALA A 14 -13.48 -1.59 -1.12
CA ALA A 14 -13.00 -1.65 -2.49
C ALA A 14 -11.92 -2.73 -2.67
N VAL A 15 -11.05 -2.92 -1.67
CA VAL A 15 -10.00 -3.93 -1.74
C VAL A 15 -10.51 -5.31 -1.29
N GLY A 16 -11.21 -5.40 -0.16
CA GLY A 16 -11.59 -6.66 0.49
C GLY A 16 -12.84 -7.33 -0.06
N GLU A 17 -13.80 -6.57 -0.58
CA GLU A 17 -15.06 -7.10 -1.13
C GLU A 17 -15.10 -7.13 -2.66
N GLU A 18 -14.32 -6.26 -3.33
CA GLU A 18 -14.41 -6.08 -4.78
C GLU A 18 -13.13 -6.54 -5.50
N LEU A 19 -12.03 -5.79 -5.37
CA LEU A 19 -10.81 -6.00 -6.17
C LEU A 19 -10.10 -7.33 -5.88
N CYS A 20 -9.78 -7.61 -4.61
CA CYS A 20 -9.03 -8.81 -4.25
C CYS A 20 -9.83 -10.10 -4.53
N PRO A 21 -11.13 -10.19 -4.19
CA PRO A 21 -11.96 -11.33 -4.58
C PRO A 21 -12.03 -11.52 -6.10
N ALA A 22 -12.22 -10.45 -6.87
CA ALA A 22 -12.29 -10.53 -8.34
C ALA A 22 -10.98 -11.05 -8.98
N LEU A 23 -9.83 -10.76 -8.36
CA LEU A 23 -8.51 -11.21 -8.81
C LEU A 23 -8.06 -12.55 -8.18
N GLY A 24 -8.84 -13.13 -7.27
CA GLY A 24 -8.44 -14.33 -6.54
C GLY A 24 -7.25 -14.11 -5.59
N LEU A 25 -7.07 -12.89 -5.07
CA LEU A 25 -6.01 -12.54 -4.14
C LEU A 25 -6.54 -12.58 -2.70
N THR A 26 -5.92 -13.38 -1.85
CA THR A 26 -6.28 -13.45 -0.42
C THR A 26 -5.51 -12.40 0.38
N ILE A 27 -6.17 -11.76 1.36
CA ILE A 27 -5.53 -10.95 2.41
C ILE A 27 -5.55 -11.75 3.72
N PRO A 28 -4.57 -12.65 3.95
CA PRO A 28 -4.59 -13.55 5.11
C PRO A 28 -4.11 -12.89 6.41
N VAL A 29 -3.53 -11.69 6.33
CA VAL A 29 -2.92 -10.97 7.45
C VAL A 29 -3.00 -9.45 7.21
N GLY A 30 -3.06 -8.68 8.28
CA GLY A 30 -3.04 -7.21 8.23
C GLY A 30 -2.74 -6.61 9.60
N LYS A 31 -2.51 -5.29 9.62
CA LYS A 31 -2.35 -4.48 10.83
C LYS A 31 -2.83 -3.06 10.53
N ASP A 32 -3.31 -2.37 11.56
CA ASP A 32 -3.72 -0.97 11.52
C ASP A 32 -2.86 -0.07 12.43
N SER A 33 -2.84 1.23 12.09
CA SER A 33 -2.31 2.33 12.89
C SER A 33 -3.22 3.54 12.73
N MET A 34 -4.09 3.76 13.71
CA MET A 34 -5.26 4.66 13.59
C MET A 34 -5.03 6.07 14.14
N SER A 35 -3.84 6.39 14.62
CA SER A 35 -3.50 7.66 15.25
C SER A 35 -2.37 8.41 14.54
N MET A 36 -2.37 8.38 13.21
CA MET A 36 -1.35 8.99 12.34
C MET A 36 -1.48 10.52 12.24
N LYS A 37 -1.46 11.19 13.39
CA LYS A 37 -1.50 12.65 13.53
C LYS A 37 -0.53 13.12 14.60
N THR A 38 0.07 14.29 14.38
CA THR A 38 0.98 14.94 15.33
C THR A 38 0.52 16.36 15.58
N LYS A 39 0.39 16.73 16.86
CA LYS A 39 0.04 18.08 17.32
C LYS A 39 1.17 18.65 18.15
N TRP A 40 1.48 19.93 17.97
CA TRP A 40 2.48 20.64 18.77
C TRP A 40 2.18 22.15 18.83
N GLU A 41 2.81 22.84 19.76
CA GLU A 41 2.79 24.30 19.87
C GLU A 41 4.09 24.87 19.30
N GLU A 42 4.00 25.91 18.49
CA GLU A 42 5.16 26.60 17.92
C GLU A 42 4.95 28.12 17.97
N ASN A 43 5.82 28.84 18.67
CA ASN A 43 5.71 30.30 18.85
C ASN A 43 4.37 30.80 19.41
N GLY A 44 3.69 29.97 20.22
CA GLY A 44 2.36 30.28 20.77
C GLY A 44 1.20 29.98 19.81
N GLU A 45 1.47 29.33 18.67
CA GLU A 45 0.47 28.85 17.73
C GLU A 45 0.35 27.32 17.79
N SER A 46 -0.88 26.81 17.91
CA SER A 46 -1.16 25.39 17.77
C SER A 46 -0.99 24.93 16.31
N LYS A 47 -0.18 23.90 16.09
CA LYS A 47 0.03 23.24 14.79
C LYS A 47 -0.42 21.78 14.82
N GLU A 48 -0.92 21.31 13.68
CA GLU A 48 -1.34 19.93 13.47
C GLU A 48 -0.91 19.46 12.07
N VAL A 49 -0.36 18.26 12.00
CA VAL A 49 -0.11 17.54 10.75
C VAL A 49 -0.74 16.16 10.87
N THR A 50 -1.52 15.79 9.86
CA THR A 50 -2.13 14.47 9.77
C THR A 50 -1.74 13.81 8.46
N SER A 51 -1.36 12.53 8.55
CA SER A 51 -1.10 11.71 7.37
C SER A 51 -2.40 11.43 6.62
N PRO A 52 -2.41 11.43 5.28
CA PRO A 52 -3.52 10.88 4.52
C PRO A 52 -3.75 9.40 4.88
N LEU A 53 -4.94 8.88 4.58
CA LEU A 53 -5.17 7.45 4.55
C LEU A 53 -4.10 6.77 3.69
N SER A 54 -3.32 5.90 4.31
CA SER A 54 -2.13 5.31 3.69
C SER A 54 -2.23 3.79 3.73
N LEU A 55 -2.62 3.19 2.60
CA LEU A 55 -2.64 1.75 2.42
C LEU A 55 -1.30 1.28 1.84
N VAL A 56 -0.64 0.35 2.54
CA VAL A 56 0.57 -0.31 2.07
C VAL A 56 0.29 -1.80 1.89
N ILE A 57 0.48 -2.31 0.67
CA ILE A 57 0.27 -3.73 0.33
C ILE A 57 1.62 -4.43 0.17
N THR A 58 1.78 -5.56 0.85
CA THR A 58 2.91 -6.48 0.66
C THR A 58 2.38 -7.79 0.09
N ALA A 59 2.88 -8.18 -1.08
CA ALA A 59 2.47 -9.42 -1.75
C ALA A 59 3.49 -10.54 -1.51
N PHE A 60 3.00 -11.76 -1.31
CA PHE A 60 3.80 -12.98 -1.18
C PHE A 60 3.32 -14.00 -2.21
N GLY A 61 4.25 -14.65 -2.91
CA GLY A 61 3.93 -15.67 -3.91
C GLY A 61 5.02 -16.73 -3.96
N ARG A 62 4.63 -17.99 -4.19
CA ARG A 62 5.59 -19.07 -4.44
C ARG A 62 6.24 -18.82 -5.80
N VAL A 63 7.58 -18.81 -5.83
CA VAL A 63 8.34 -18.76 -7.07
C VAL A 63 8.57 -20.18 -7.59
N GLU A 64 8.20 -20.44 -8.84
CA GLU A 64 8.43 -21.74 -9.48
C GLU A 64 9.89 -21.93 -9.92
N ASP A 65 10.48 -20.91 -10.56
CA ASP A 65 11.88 -20.90 -10.99
C ASP A 65 12.50 -19.50 -10.85
N VAL A 66 13.39 -19.34 -9.88
CA VAL A 66 14.04 -18.05 -9.56
C VAL A 66 14.91 -17.51 -10.70
N ARG A 67 15.41 -18.37 -11.59
CA ARG A 67 16.33 -18.00 -12.69
C ARG A 67 15.64 -17.18 -13.79
N LYS A 68 14.31 -17.26 -13.85
CA LYS A 68 13.48 -16.55 -14.83
C LYS A 68 13.05 -15.15 -14.36
N THR A 69 13.49 -14.73 -13.17
CA THR A 69 13.17 -13.39 -12.64
C THR A 69 13.78 -12.33 -13.54
N VAL A 70 12.93 -11.45 -14.08
CA VAL A 70 13.37 -10.30 -14.87
C VAL A 70 13.75 -9.13 -13.96
N THR A 71 14.68 -8.31 -14.42
CA THR A 71 15.03 -7.04 -13.76
C THR A 71 14.70 -5.88 -14.72
N PRO A 72 14.67 -4.63 -14.24
CA PRO A 72 14.51 -3.46 -15.11
C PRO A 72 15.68 -3.22 -16.07
N GLN A 73 16.74 -4.04 -16.05
CA GLN A 73 17.88 -3.91 -16.95
C GLN A 73 17.48 -4.29 -18.38
N LEU A 74 17.47 -3.30 -19.27
CA LEU A 74 17.16 -3.50 -20.68
C LEU A 74 18.21 -4.38 -21.34
N ARG A 75 17.76 -5.30 -22.20
CA ARG A 75 18.62 -6.02 -23.13
C ARG A 75 18.55 -5.30 -24.47
N THR A 76 19.63 -4.68 -24.88
CA THR A 76 19.79 -4.19 -26.25
C THR A 76 20.08 -5.40 -27.13
N SER A 77 19.19 -5.69 -28.06
CA SER A 77 19.31 -6.81 -28.99
C SER A 77 20.42 -6.56 -30.00
N ASP A 78 21.67 -6.76 -29.59
CA ASP A 78 22.88 -6.83 -30.45
C ASP A 78 23.94 -7.82 -29.93
N THR A 79 23.60 -8.66 -28.94
CA THR A 79 24.51 -9.72 -28.46
C THR A 79 23.76 -11.04 -28.38
N LEU A 80 23.44 -11.56 -29.55
CA LEU A 80 23.30 -12.99 -29.79
C LEU A 80 24.52 -13.39 -30.63
N GLU A 81 25.65 -13.60 -29.95
CA GLU A 81 26.65 -14.61 -30.31
C GLU A 81 26.68 -15.64 -29.19
#